data_AF-A0A1Q5TQS2-F1
#
_entry.id   AF-A0A1Q5TQS2-F1
#
_cell.length_a   1.000
_cell.length_b   1.000
_cell.length_c   1.000
_cell.angle_alpha   90.00
_cell.angle_beta   90.00
_cell.angle_gamma   90.00
#
_symmetry.space_group_name_H-M   'P 1'
#
loop_
_entity.id
_entity.type
_entity.pdbx_description
1 polymer ?
#
loop_
_entity_poly.entity_id
_entity_poly.type
_entity_poly.pdbx_seq_one_letter_code
_entity_poly.pdbx_strand_id
1 'polypeptide(L)' 'MKITIDTPNDVNVSVILDVVKGFIKKNDREINTLYFVQTDGMVITLKETNSGNINARAK' A
#
# COMPACT_ATOMS: atom_id res chain seq x y z
N MET A 1 10.86 10.07 1.39
CA MET A 1 9.73 9.13 1.24
C MET A 1 9.72 8.17 2.43
N LYS A 2 8.62 8.16 3.18
CA LYS A 2 8.35 7.20 4.27
C LYS A 2 7.22 6.28 3.83
N ILE A 3 7.31 4.99 4.19
CA ILE A 3 6.24 4.01 4.01
C ILE A 3 5.70 3.67 5.40
N THR A 4 4.39 3.80 5.58
CA THR A 4 3.69 3.38 6.79
C THR A 4 2.78 2.21 6.44
N ILE A 5 2.88 1.11 7.19
CA ILE A 5 2.04 -0.08 7.04
C ILE A 5 1.19 -0.22 8.30
N ASP A 6 -0.13 -0.16 8.14
CA ASP A 6 -1.12 -0.40 9.19
C ASP A 6 -1.83 -1.73 8.92
N THR A 7 -1.63 -2.71 9.79
CA THR A 7 -2.11 -4.08 9.57
C THR A 7 -2.35 -4.81 10.89
N PRO A 8 -3.33 -5.74 10.95
CA PRO A 8 -3.43 -6.71 12.03
C PRO A 8 -2.14 -7.55 12.22
N ASN A 9 -1.93 -8.07 13.42
CA ASN A 9 -0.71 -8.82 13.80
C ASN A 9 -0.54 -10.15 13.05
N ASP A 10 -1.63 -10.71 12.53
CA ASP A 10 -1.72 -12.01 11.87
C ASP A 10 -1.56 -11.93 10.34
N VAL A 11 -1.37 -10.73 9.80
CA VAL A 11 -1.18 -10.52 8.36
C VAL A 11 0.28 -10.73 7.95
N ASN A 12 0.47 -11.39 6.81
CA ASN A 12 1.78 -11.53 6.18
C ASN A 12 2.27 -10.20 5.59
N VAL A 13 3.12 -9.50 6.34
CA VAL A 13 3.72 -8.22 5.95
C VAL A 13 4.51 -8.30 4.65
N SER A 14 5.06 -9.47 4.30
CA SER A 14 5.82 -9.65 3.04
C SER A 14 4.96 -9.36 1.81
N VAL A 15 3.69 -9.81 1.84
CA VAL A 15 2.72 -9.58 0.77
C VAL A 15 2.43 -8.09 0.62
N ILE A 16 2.27 -7.38 1.75
CA ILE A 16 2.06 -5.92 1.74
C ILE A 16 3.27 -5.21 1.14
N LEU A 17 4.49 -5.62 1.51
CA LEU A 17 5.72 -5.02 0.99
C LEU A 17 5.85 -5.20 -0.52
N ASP A 18 5.49 -6.35 -1.07
CA ASP A 18 5.55 -6.59 -2.50
C ASP A 18 4.51 -5.76 -3.25
N VAL A 19 3.31 -5.62 -2.70
CA VAL A 19 2.28 -4.71 -3.22
C VAL A 19 2.75 -3.25 -3.19
N VAL A 20 3.38 -2.81 -2.10
CA VAL A 20 3.95 -1.45 -2.00
C VAL A 20 5.07 -1.24 -3.03
N LYS A 21 5.97 -2.22 -3.22
CA LYS A 21 7.01 -2.14 -4.26
C LYS A 21 6.39 -2.02 -5.65
N GLY A 22 5.32 -2.77 -5.93
CA GLY A 22 4.57 -2.66 -7.17
C GLY A 22 3.95 -1.27 -7.35
N PHE A 23 3.37 -0.74 -6.28
CA PHE A 23 2.79 0.61 -6.26
C PHE A 23 3.83 1.70 -6.55
N ILE A 24 5.02 1.63 -5.96
CA ILE A 24 6.13 2.58 -6.20
C ILE A 24 6.62 2.55 -7.64
N LYS A 25 6.53 1.40 -8.32
CA LYS A 25 6.93 1.26 -9.74
C LYS A 25 5.86 1.75 -10.72
N LYS A 26 4.65 2.03 -10.24
CA LYS A 26 3.55 2.51 -11.07
C LYS A 26 3.80 3.97 -11.49
N ASN A 27 3.81 4.24 -12.80
CA ASN A 27 4.15 5.54 -13.38
C ASN A 27 2.93 6.49 -13.47
N ASP A 28 1.72 5.94 -13.48
CA ASP A 28 0.43 6.63 -13.59
C ASP A 28 -0.28 6.76 -12.23
N ARG A 29 0.47 6.74 -11.13
CA ARG A 29 -0.12 6.90 -9.80
C ARG A 29 -0.46 8.37 -9.53
N GLU A 30 -1.66 8.58 -9.01
CA GLU A 30 -2.17 9.89 -8.64
C GLU A 30 -1.99 10.11 -7.14
N ILE A 31 -1.52 11.31 -6.81
CA ILE A 31 -1.38 11.74 -5.42
C ILE A 31 -2.78 11.88 -4.80
N ASN A 32 -2.91 11.39 -3.57
CA ASN A 32 -4.13 11.29 -2.78
C ASN A 32 -5.23 10.37 -3.31
N THR A 33 -5.03 9.70 -4.45
CA THR A 33 -5.95 8.67 -4.92
C THR A 33 -5.77 7.39 -4.10
N LEU A 34 -6.88 6.76 -3.76
CA LEU A 34 -6.92 5.52 -2.99
C LEU A 34 -6.91 4.34 -3.96
N TYR A 35 -5.90 3.47 -3.84
CA TYR A 35 -5.77 2.25 -4.63
C TYR A 35 -6.12 1.05 -3.79
N PHE A 36 -6.83 0.09 -4.38
CA PHE A 36 -7.23 -1.15 -3.72
C PHE A 36 -6.58 -2.32 -4.45
N VAL A 37 -5.92 -3.19 -3.69
CA VAL A 37 -5.32 -4.42 -4.19
C VAL A 37 -5.86 -5.57 -3.35
N GLN A 38 -6.45 -6.57 -4.01
CA GLN A 38 -6.94 -7.78 -3.36
C GLN A 38 -5.96 -8.92 -3.63
N THR A 39 -5.50 -9.58 -2.58
CA THR A 39 -4.53 -10.69 -2.65
C THR A 39 -4.73 -11.61 -1.46
N ASP A 40 -4.66 -12.93 -1.66
CA ASP A 40 -4.73 -13.95 -0.59
C ASP A 40 -5.84 -13.74 0.45
N GLY A 41 -7.03 -13.30 0.01
CA GLY A 41 -8.17 -13.04 0.89
C GLY A 41 -8.11 -11.72 1.68
N MET A 42 -7.09 -10.92 1.46
CA MET A 42 -6.85 -9.63 2.11
C MET A 42 -7.05 -8.47 1.15
N VAL A 43 -7.54 -7.34 1.66
CA VAL A 43 -7.64 -6.09 0.91
C VAL A 43 -6.62 -5.10 1.42
N ILE A 44 -5.72 -4.67 0.54
CA ILE A 44 -4.70 -3.67 0.83
C ILE A 44 -5.12 -2.36 0.16
N THR A 45 -5.23 -1.32 0.96
CA THR A 45 -5.44 0.05 0.50
C THR A 45 -4.11 0.80 0.49
N LEU A 46 -3.81 1.52 -0.60
CA LEU A 46 -2.59 2.31 -0.75
C LEU A 46 -2.96 3.75 -1.12
N LYS A 47 -2.21 4.71 -0.58
CA LYS A 47 -2.32 6.13 -0.94
C LYS A 47 -0.96 6.80 -0.86
N GLU A 48 -0.58 7.50 -1.92
CA GLU A 48 0.52 8.46 -1.87
C GLU A 48 0.00 9.81 -1.36
N THR A 49 0.70 10.41 -0.40
CA THR A 49 0.37 11.72 0.16
C THR A 49 1.02 12.84 -0.65
N ASN A 50 0.55 14.08 -0.49
CA ASN A 50 1.19 15.28 -1.08
C ASN A 50 2.68 15.44 -0.71
N SER A 51 3.11 14.84 0.40
CA SER A 51 4.50 14.83 0.85
C SER A 51 5.34 13.68 0.27
N GLY A 52 4.79 12.90 -0.66
CA GLY A 52 5.47 11.75 -1.27
C GLY A 52 5.69 10.59 -0.29
N ASN A 53 4.81 10.43 0.70
CA ASN A 53 4.80 9.28 1.59
C ASN A 53 3.71 8.29 1.15
N ILE A 54 3.91 7.01 1.44
CA ILE A 54 2.95 5.96 1.12
C ILE A 54 2.36 5.43 2.40
N ASN A 55 1.02 5.45 2.48
CA ASN A 55 0.29 4.76 3.52
C ASN A 55 -0.34 3.51 2.92
N ALA A 56 0.03 2.34 3.46
CA ALA A 56 -0.57 1.06 3.12
C ALA A 56 -1.37 0.56 4.32
N ARG A 57 -2.60 0.12 4.11
CA ARG A 57 -3.43 -0.49 5.15
C ARG A 57 -4.05 -1.78 4.67
N ALA A 58 -3.79 -2.86 5.39
CA ALA A 58 -4.36 -4.17 5.14
C ALA A 58 -5.54 -4.45 6.07
N LYS A 59 -6.56 -5.11 5.54
CA LYS A 59 -7.76 -5.56 6.26
C LYS A 59 -8.14 -6.96 5.80
#